data_AF-A0ABD1YQN2-F1
#
_entry.id   AF-A0ABD1YQN2-F1
#
_cell.length_a   1.000
_cell.length_b   1.000
_cell.length_c   1.000
_cell.angle_alpha   90.00
_cell.angle_beta   90.00
_cell.angle_gamma   90.00
#
_symmetry.space_group_name_H-M   'P 1'
#
loop_
_entity.id
_entity.type
_entity.pdbx_description
1 polymer ?
#
loop_
_entity_poly.entity_id
_entity_poly.type
_entity_poly.pdbx_seq_one_letter_code
_entity_poly.pdbx_strand_id
1 'polypeptide(L)'
;MCSWDQIYTETKNLVKDLIIALIDRERDEAPINRELLRSNIEIFLEIGMGSMDAYENDFEIVMLNDTACYYSRKAASWIEEESPCPEYYKLLKVQECLNREKQPVGHLHASSEEKLLQKLQHELLSKYEDQLLEKEE
;
A
#
# COMPACT_ATOMS: atom_id res chain seq x y z
N MET A 1 28.54 22.97 -5.61
CA MET A 1 28.14 22.55 -4.26
C MET A 1 26.73 22.04 -4.39
N CYS A 2 26.46 20.75 -4.16
CA CYS A 2 25.08 20.27 -4.08
C CYS A 2 24.46 20.87 -2.82
N SER A 3 23.26 21.45 -2.93
CA SER A 3 22.53 21.94 -1.75
C SER A 3 22.14 20.74 -0.88
N TRP A 4 22.05 20.94 0.43
CA TRP A 4 21.47 19.96 1.36
C TRP A 4 20.08 19.49 0.91
N ASP A 5 19.29 20.39 0.30
CA ASP A 5 17.97 20.08 -0.23
C ASP A 5 18.00 19.02 -1.35
N GLN A 6 19.04 19.05 -2.18
CA GLN A 6 19.19 18.09 -3.28
C GLN A 6 19.56 16.70 -2.74
N ILE A 7 20.55 16.63 -1.85
CA ILE A 7 20.98 15.38 -1.21
C ILE A 7 19.80 14.78 -0.42
N TYR A 8 19.04 15.63 0.26
CA TYR A 8 17.84 15.23 0.98
C TYR A 8 16.77 14.64 0.06
N THR A 9 16.44 15.35 -1.03
CA THR A 9 15.42 14.90 -1.99
C THR A 9 15.79 13.57 -2.65
N GLU A 10 17.06 13.41 -3.04
CA GLU A 10 17.56 12.16 -3.64
C GLU A 10 17.49 11.00 -2.64
N THR A 11 17.97 11.20 -1.41
CA THR A 11 17.96 10.17 -0.37
C THR A 11 16.53 9.77 -0.01
N LYS A 12 15.64 10.74 0.16
CA LYS A 12 14.21 10.53 0.43
C LYS A 12 13.54 9.67 -0.63
N ASN A 13 13.76 9.98 -1.90
CA ASN A 13 13.16 9.22 -3.00
C ASN A 13 13.69 7.78 -3.04
N LEU A 14 15.00 7.58 -2.87
CA LEU A 14 15.59 6.24 -2.82
C LEU A 14 15.04 5.40 -1.67
N VAL A 15 14.97 5.96 -0.46
CA VAL A 15 14.45 5.26 0.72
C VAL A 15 12.98 4.92 0.53
N LYS A 16 12.18 5.87 0.03
CA LYS A 16 10.77 5.66 -0.29
C LYS A 16 10.59 4.51 -1.27
N ASP A 17 11.29 4.52 -2.40
CA ASP A 17 11.16 3.49 -3.44
C ASP A 17 11.59 2.11 -2.91
N LEU A 18 12.62 2.05 -2.07
CA LEU A 18 13.03 0.83 -1.39
C LEU A 18 11.96 0.30 -0.42
N ILE A 19 11.34 1.16 0.38
CA ILE A 19 10.27 0.78 1.31
C ILE A 19 9.08 0.21 0.55
N ILE A 20 8.63 0.90 -0.52
CA ILE A 20 7.53 0.41 -1.36
C ILE A 20 7.86 -0.96 -1.93
N ALA A 21 9.07 -1.15 -2.47
CA ALA A 21 9.49 -2.43 -3.01
C ALA A 21 9.54 -3.55 -1.94
N LEU A 22 9.90 -3.22 -0.69
CA LEU A 22 9.87 -4.19 0.41
C LEU A 22 8.44 -4.56 0.80
N ILE A 23 7.52 -3.60 0.84
CA ILE A 23 6.09 -3.85 1.12
C ILE A 23 5.50 -4.75 0.03
N ASP A 24 5.73 -4.46 -1.25
CA ASP A 24 5.24 -5.29 -2.35
C ASP A 24 5.78 -6.71 -2.31
N ARG A 25 7.07 -6.87 -1.96
CA ARG A 25 7.65 -8.19 -1.73
C ARG A 25 6.98 -8.94 -0.59
N GLU A 26 6.68 -8.27 0.52
CA GLU A 26 5.94 -8.88 1.62
C GLU A 26 4.53 -9.30 1.17
N ARG A 27 3.86 -8.47 0.36
CA ARG A 27 2.53 -8.78 -0.20
C ARG A 27 2.55 -9.95 -1.16
N ASP A 28 3.64 -10.17 -1.88
CA ASP A 28 3.87 -11.35 -2.71
C ASP A 28 4.42 -12.56 -1.91
N GLU A 29 4.33 -12.52 -0.57
CA GLU A 29 4.75 -13.58 0.35
C GLU A 29 6.25 -13.89 0.30
N ALA A 30 7.05 -12.97 -0.26
CA ALA A 30 8.49 -13.09 -0.26
C ALA A 30 9.05 -12.75 1.14
N PRO A 31 10.09 -13.47 1.61
CA PRO A 31 10.70 -13.16 2.88
C PRO A 31 11.34 -11.77 2.84
N ILE A 32 11.01 -10.94 3.83
CA ILE A 32 11.60 -9.61 4.05
C ILE A 32 12.17 -9.49 5.45
N ASN A 33 13.14 -8.58 5.61
CA ASN A 33 13.58 -8.15 6.93
C ASN A 33 12.67 -7.01 7.41
N ARG A 34 11.75 -7.33 8.32
CA ARG A 34 10.78 -6.37 8.85
C ARG A 34 11.39 -5.32 9.78
N GLU A 35 12.50 -5.65 10.43
CA GLU A 35 13.27 -4.69 11.22
C GLU A 35 13.91 -3.64 10.29
N LEU A 36 14.48 -4.08 9.16
CA LEU A 36 14.98 -3.18 8.14
C LEU A 36 13.88 -2.27 7.58
N LEU A 37 12.69 -2.82 7.30
CA LEU A 37 11.54 -2.04 6.83
C LEU A 37 11.16 -0.96 7.86
N ARG A 38 11.05 -1.34 9.14
CA ARG A 38 10.74 -0.42 10.22
C ARG A 38 11.78 0.69 10.36
N SER A 39 13.07 0.36 10.39
CA SER A 39 14.14 1.36 10.50
C SER A 39 14.15 2.34 9.33
N ASN A 40 13.81 1.89 8.11
CA ASN A 40 13.72 2.80 6.96
C ASN A 40 12.52 3.74 7.06
N ILE A 41 11.42 3.32 7.67
CA ILE A 41 10.26 4.19 7.91
C ILE A 41 10.56 5.21 9.02
N GLU A 42 11.28 4.80 10.07
CA GLU A 42 11.68 5.69 11.18
C GLU A 42 12.51 6.90 10.69
N ILE A 43 13.25 6.78 9.59
CA ILE A 43 13.97 7.89 8.94
C ILE A 43 13.03 9.08 8.64
N PHE A 44 11.81 8.83 8.17
CA PHE A 44 10.85 9.91 7.88
C PHE A 44 10.38 10.65 9.15
N LEU A 45 10.31 9.95 10.29
CA LEU A 45 9.98 10.55 11.58
C LEU A 45 11.16 11.37 12.12
N GLU A 46 12.38 10.86 11.98
CA GLU A 46 13.61 11.54 12.40
C GLU A 46 13.84 12.84 11.62
N ILE A 47 13.67 12.80 10.29
CA ILE A 47 13.86 13.99 9.45
C ILE A 47 12.75 15.02 9.68
N GLY A 48 11.52 14.57 9.97
CA GLY A 48 10.44 15.45 10.41
C GLY A 48 10.72 16.16 11.74
N MET A 49 11.88 15.91 12.38
CA MET A 49 12.22 16.37 13.72
C MET A 49 11.15 15.99 14.75
N GLY A 50 10.55 14.81 14.58
CA GLY A 50 9.43 14.33 15.39
C GLY A 50 8.06 14.86 14.96
N SER A 51 7.96 15.71 13.93
CA SER A 51 6.70 15.99 13.24
C SER A 51 6.32 14.83 12.31
N MET A 52 5.01 14.64 12.12
CA MET A 52 4.46 13.68 11.16
C MET A 52 4.48 14.21 9.73
N ASP A 53 4.79 15.48 9.49
CA ASP A 53 4.67 16.09 8.15
C ASP A 53 5.48 15.34 7.08
N ALA A 54 6.72 14.95 7.39
CA ALA A 54 7.55 14.18 6.45
C ALA A 54 7.01 12.77 6.25
N TYR A 55 6.56 12.09 7.32
CA TYR A 55 5.94 10.78 7.20
C TYR A 55 4.66 10.82 6.34
N GLU A 56 3.77 11.77 6.59
CA GLU A 56 2.49 11.88 5.88
C GLU A 56 2.68 12.29 4.42
N ASN A 57 3.40 13.39 4.17
CA ASN A 57 3.49 13.97 2.82
C ASN A 57 4.44 13.22 1.90
N ASP A 58 5.50 12.62 2.46
CA ASP A 58 6.59 12.07 1.64
C ASP A 58 6.54 10.55 1.52
N PHE A 59 5.89 9.88 2.47
CA PHE A 59 5.80 8.43 2.51
C PHE A 59 4.35 7.94 2.46
N GLU A 60 3.50 8.32 3.42
CA GLU A 60 2.15 7.76 3.59
C GLU A 60 1.28 7.93 2.32
N ILE A 61 1.25 9.14 1.75
CA ILE A 61 0.48 9.40 0.51
C ILE A 61 0.96 8.50 -0.64
N VAL A 62 2.27 8.33 -0.78
CA VAL A 62 2.84 7.51 -1.87
C VAL A 62 2.54 6.03 -1.62
N MET A 63 2.72 5.56 -0.39
CA MET A 63 2.41 4.18 0.01
C MET A 63 0.93 3.83 -0.19
N LEU A 64 0.01 4.72 0.19
CA LEU A 64 -1.43 4.52 -0.01
C LEU A 64 -1.79 4.42 -1.50
N ASN A 65 -1.20 5.28 -2.34
CA ASN A 65 -1.44 5.27 -3.79
C ASN A 65 -0.85 4.02 -4.44
N ASP A 66 0.37 3.66 -4.09
CA ASP A 66 1.03 2.46 -4.61
C ASP A 66 0.24 1.19 -4.23
N THR A 67 -0.23 1.10 -2.98
CA THR A 67 -1.09 0.00 -2.51
C THR A 67 -2.37 -0.12 -3.34
N ALA A 68 -3.04 1.01 -3.61
CA ALA A 68 -4.22 1.01 -4.46
C ALA A 68 -3.88 0.48 -5.86
N CYS A 69 -2.77 0.95 -6.46
CA CYS A 69 -2.30 0.46 -7.76
C CYS A 69 -1.93 -1.04 -7.75
N TYR A 70 -1.30 -1.54 -6.68
CA TYR A 70 -0.97 -2.95 -6.50
C TYR A 70 -2.24 -3.81 -6.50
N TYR A 71 -3.21 -3.47 -5.66
CA TYR A 71 -4.45 -4.23 -5.55
C TYR A 71 -5.36 -4.11 -6.76
N SER A 72 -5.37 -2.96 -7.45
CA SER A 72 -6.04 -2.80 -8.74
C SER A 72 -5.53 -3.79 -9.78
N ARG A 73 -4.20 -3.94 -9.88
CA ARG A 73 -3.54 -4.91 -10.78
C ARG A 73 -3.85 -6.36 -10.39
N LYS A 74 -3.78 -6.69 -9.09
CA LYS A 74 -4.15 -8.04 -8.60
C LYS A 74 -5.62 -8.36 -8.84
N ALA A 75 -6.53 -7.41 -8.60
CA ALA A 75 -7.95 -7.58 -8.85
C ALA A 75 -8.25 -7.86 -10.33
N ALA A 76 -7.58 -7.15 -11.25
CA ALA A 76 -7.68 -7.43 -12.68
C ALA A 76 -7.27 -8.87 -13.02
N SER A 77 -6.23 -9.41 -12.38
CA SER A 77 -5.80 -10.80 -12.58
C SER A 77 -6.78 -11.86 -12.06
N TRP A 78 -7.58 -11.55 -11.02
CA TRP A 78 -8.58 -12.50 -10.50
C TRP A 78 -9.84 -12.59 -11.36
N ILE A 79 -10.14 -11.56 -12.17
CA ILE A 79 -11.31 -11.55 -13.04
C ILE A 79 -11.19 -12.59 -14.17
N GLU A 80 -9.97 -12.99 -14.52
CA GLU A 80 -9.68 -13.99 -15.54
C GLU A 80 -9.87 -15.45 -15.06
N GLU A 81 -9.92 -15.68 -13.74
CA GLU A 81 -10.19 -17.00 -13.18
C GLU A 81 -11.70 -17.28 -13.24
N GLU A 82 -12.13 -18.19 -14.12
CA GLU A 82 -13.53 -18.66 -14.22
C GLU A 82 -13.97 -19.39 -12.94
N SER A 83 -14.29 -18.64 -11.89
CA SER A 83 -14.94 -19.15 -10.70
C SER A 83 -16.43 -19.35 -10.97
N PRO A 84 -17.04 -20.47 -10.53
CA PRO A 84 -18.47 -20.72 -10.67
C PRO A 84 -19.36 -19.75 -9.89
N CYS A 85 -18.80 -18.92 -8.99
CA CYS A 85 -19.47 -17.78 -8.37
C CYS A 85 -18.49 -16.59 -8.23
N PRO A 86 -18.44 -15.72 -9.26
CA PRO A 86 -17.51 -14.59 -9.30
C PRO A 86 -17.68 -13.60 -8.15
N GLU A 87 -18.92 -13.35 -7.71
CA GLU A 87 -19.24 -12.41 -6.63
C GLU A 87 -18.63 -12.88 -5.31
N TYR A 88 -18.87 -14.14 -4.95
CA TYR A 88 -18.38 -14.72 -3.70
C TYR A 88 -16.86 -14.83 -3.69
N TYR A 89 -16.26 -15.26 -4.80
CA TYR A 89 -14.80 -15.36 -4.91
C TYR A 89 -14.12 -14.00 -4.77
N LYS A 90 -14.69 -12.95 -5.38
CA LYS A 90 -14.19 -11.57 -5.23
C LYS A 90 -14.30 -11.06 -3.79
N LEU A 91 -15.44 -11.27 -3.12
CA LEU A 91 -15.59 -10.88 -1.71
C LEU A 91 -14.58 -11.60 -0.81
N LEU A 92 -14.32 -12.89 -1.07
CA LEU A 92 -13.28 -13.64 -0.38
C LEU A 92 -11.91 -13.01 -0.59
N LYS A 93 -11.56 -12.64 -1.84
CA LYS A 93 -10.29 -11.97 -2.15
C LYS A 93 -10.15 -10.61 -1.48
N VAL A 94 -11.21 -9.81 -1.45
CA VAL A 94 -11.22 -8.54 -0.72
C VAL A 94 -10.93 -8.76 0.77
N GLN A 95 -11.58 -9.74 1.39
CA GLN A 95 -11.35 -10.08 2.80
C GLN A 95 -9.93 -10.59 3.06
N GLU A 96 -9.37 -11.42 2.18
CA GLU A 96 -7.96 -11.86 2.25
C GLU A 96 -7.00 -10.66 2.21
N CYS A 97 -7.26 -9.70 1.32
CA CYS A 97 -6.43 -8.50 1.18
C CYS A 97 -6.54 -7.58 2.39
N LEU A 98 -7.76 -7.36 2.90
CA LEU A 98 -7.98 -6.59 4.12
C LEU A 98 -7.28 -7.23 5.32
N ASN A 99 -7.36 -8.55 5.46
CA ASN A 99 -6.68 -9.25 6.55
C ASN A 99 -5.15 -9.17 6.40
N ARG A 100 -4.63 -9.19 5.17
CA ARG A 100 -3.20 -9.05 4.88
C ARG A 100 -2.68 -7.67 5.24
N GLU A 101 -3.34 -6.60 4.79
CA GLU A 101 -2.94 -5.22 5.14
C GLU A 101 -3.22 -4.90 6.62
N LYS A 102 -4.21 -5.57 7.23
CA LYS A 102 -4.46 -5.47 8.67
C LYS A 102 -3.46 -6.27 9.50
N GLN A 103 -2.68 -7.20 8.93
CA GLN A 103 -1.65 -7.89 9.71
C GLN A 103 -0.58 -6.87 10.09
N PRO A 104 -0.55 -6.44 11.36
CA PRO A 104 0.30 -5.35 11.76
C PRO A 104 1.63 -5.96 12.07
N VAL A 105 2.57 -5.86 11.15
CA VAL A 105 3.96 -6.09 11.50
C VAL A 105 4.66 -4.78 11.63
N GLY A 106 4.09 -3.95 12.51
CA GLY A 106 4.77 -2.94 13.33
C GLY A 106 5.67 -1.96 12.60
N HIS A 107 5.52 -1.80 11.29
CA HIS A 107 6.39 -0.95 10.50
C HIS A 107 5.70 0.35 10.07
N LEU A 108 4.36 0.38 9.96
CA LEU A 108 3.59 1.60 9.70
C LEU A 108 3.07 2.24 10.99
N HIS A 109 2.81 3.54 10.94
CA HIS A 109 2.13 4.25 12.02
C HIS A 109 0.63 3.90 12.03
N ALA A 110 0.01 3.85 13.21
CA ALA A 110 -1.39 3.45 13.38
C ALA A 110 -2.38 4.33 12.59
N SER A 111 -2.07 5.61 12.38
CA SER A 111 -2.89 6.51 11.54
C SER A 111 -2.97 6.06 10.09
N SER A 112 -1.95 5.35 9.60
CA SER A 112 -1.89 4.87 8.22
C SER A 112 -2.69 3.59 8.03
N GLU A 113 -2.80 2.75 9.06
CA GLU A 113 -3.56 1.50 8.98
C GLU A 113 -5.03 1.76 8.61
N GLU A 114 -5.68 2.71 9.28
CA GLU A 114 -7.08 3.05 8.98
C GLU A 114 -7.24 3.60 7.55
N LYS A 115 -6.36 4.52 7.15
CA LYS A 115 -6.37 5.11 5.79
C LYS A 115 -6.14 4.05 4.71
N LEU A 116 -5.24 3.10 4.97
CA LEU A 116 -4.89 2.00 4.07
C LEU A 116 -6.08 1.07 3.86
N LEU A 117 -6.75 0.67 4.94
CA LEU A 117 -7.95 -0.18 4.87
C LEU A 117 -9.09 0.53 4.14
N GLN A 118 -9.34 1.82 4.42
CA GLN A 118 -10.36 2.60 3.71
C GLN A 118 -10.05 2.69 2.21
N LYS A 119 -8.79 2.97 1.85
CA LYS A 119 -8.35 3.07 0.46
C LYS A 119 -8.52 1.74 -0.29
N LEU A 120 -8.16 0.62 0.36
CA LEU A 120 -8.28 -0.71 -0.22
C LEU A 120 -9.74 -1.14 -0.41
N GLN A 121 -10.61 -0.86 0.57
CA GLN A 121 -12.04 -1.09 0.44
C GLN A 121 -12.61 -0.32 -0.74
N HIS A 122 -12.31 0.97 -0.86
CA HIS A 122 -12.78 1.78 -1.99
C HIS A 122 -12.28 1.25 -3.33
N GLU A 123 -10.99 0.92 -3.44
CA GLU A 123 -10.39 0.45 -4.68
C GLU A 123 -10.95 -0.91 -5.14
N LEU A 124 -11.21 -1.84 -4.21
CA LEU A 124 -11.68 -3.18 -4.55
C LEU A 124 -13.22 -3.32 -4.60
N LEU A 125 -13.97 -2.53 -3.83
CA LEU A 125 -15.43 -2.63 -3.75
C LEU A 125 -16.14 -1.61 -4.64
N SER A 126 -15.75 -0.33 -4.64
CA SER A 126 -16.44 0.67 -5.47
C SER A 126 -16.24 0.42 -6.96
N LYS A 127 -15.02 0.06 -7.38
CA LYS A 127 -14.77 -0.33 -8.79
C LYS A 127 -15.51 -1.59 -9.22
N TYR A 128 -15.89 -2.43 -8.26
CA TYR A 128 -16.68 -3.61 -8.55
C TYR A 128 -18.15 -3.28 -8.79
N GLU A 129 -18.73 -2.37 -7.99
CA GLU A 129 -20.09 -1.87 -8.22
C GLU A 129 -20.22 -1.23 -9.61
N ASP A 130 -19.24 -0.42 -10.02
CA ASP A 130 -19.22 0.20 -11.36
C ASP A 130 -19.17 -0.88 -12.48
N GLN A 131 -18.34 -1.91 -12.32
CA GLN A 131 -18.22 -3.01 -13.30
C GLN A 131 -19.47 -3.90 -13.39
N LEU A 132 -20.23 -4.04 -12.31
CA LEU A 132 -21.50 -4.76 -12.32
C LEU A 132 -22.57 -3.98 -13.08
N LEU A 133 -22.65 -2.67 -12.83
CA LEU A 133 -23.59 -1.78 -13.51
C LEU A 133 -23.34 -1.72 -15.03
N GLU A 134 -22.07 -1.69 -15.47
CA GLU A 134 -21.73 -1.70 -16.91
C GLU A 134 -22.05 -3.02 -17.62
N LYS A 135 -22.19 -4.14 -16.90
CA LYS A 135 -22.55 -5.45 -17.49
C LYS A 135 -24.06 -5.70 -17.54
N GLU A 136 -24.86 -4.88 -16.85
CA GLU A 136 -26.32 -4.94 -16.87
C GLU A 136 -26.94 -4.08 -17.99
N GLU A 137 -26.15 -3.23 -18.67
CA GLU A 137 -26.53 -2.46 -19.88
C GLU A 137 -26.20 -3.21 -21.18
#